data_AF-A0A6J4LM69-F1
#
_entry.id   AF-A0A6J4LM69-F1
#
_cell.length_a   1.000
_cell.length_b   1.000
_cell.length_c   1.000
_cell.angle_alpha   90.00
_cell.angle_beta   90.00
_cell.angle_gamma   90.00
#
_symmetry.space_group_name_H-M   'P 1'
#
loop_
_entity.id
_entity.type
_entity.pdbx_description
1 polymer ?
#
loop_
_entity_poly.entity_id
_entity_poly.type
_entity_poly.pdbx_seq_one_letter_code
_entity_poly.pdbx_strand_id
1 'polypeptide(L)' 'MEDDERLPIEQVLPGHRLHPMDVDWTPLASFHLIKCLDEDGDVAWSFRTSEPFNLEELLGALVVQTESLRRKLVRQWEDD' A
#
# COMPACT_ATOMS: atom_id res chain seq x y z
N MET A 1 12.13 -16.99 -14.37
CA MET A 1 11.02 -16.06 -14.14
C MET A 1 9.88 -16.92 -13.64
N GLU A 2 9.87 -17.19 -12.34
CA GLU A 2 8.83 -18.02 -11.71
C GLU A 2 7.60 -17.14 -11.48
N ASP A 3 6.53 -17.50 -12.17
CA ASP A 3 5.14 -17.05 -12.14
C ASP A 3 4.81 -15.59 -11.79
N ASP A 4 4.56 -14.80 -12.84
CA ASP A 4 3.83 -13.53 -12.84
C ASP A 4 2.31 -13.78 -12.68
N GLU A 5 1.93 -14.78 -11.88
CA GLU A 5 0.52 -15.12 -11.66
C GLU A 5 -0.11 -14.09 -10.72
N ARG A 6 -1.11 -13.37 -11.24
CA ARG A 6 -1.88 -12.37 -10.49
C ARG A 6 -3.22 -12.96 -10.13
N LEU A 7 -3.48 -13.03 -8.83
CA LEU A 7 -4.75 -13.49 -8.29
C LEU A 7 -5.63 -12.27 -7.94
N PRO A 8 -6.96 -12.42 -8.02
CA PRO A 8 -7.88 -11.40 -7.51
C PRO A 8 -7.55 -10.98 -6.08
N ILE A 9 -7.74 -9.70 -5.77
CA ILE A 9 -7.29 -9.11 -4.50
C ILE A 9 -7.88 -9.81 -3.28
N GLU A 10 -9.13 -10.30 -3.36
CA GLU A 10 -9.79 -11.03 -2.29
C GLU A 10 -9.19 -12.41 -2.03
N GLN A 11 -8.49 -13.00 -3.00
CA GLN A 11 -7.76 -14.25 -2.84
C GLN A 11 -6.38 -14.01 -2.21
N VAL A 12 -5.76 -12.86 -2.49
CA VAL A 12 -4.45 -12.47 -1.94
C VAL A 12 -4.58 -11.90 -0.52
N LEU A 13 -5.62 -11.12 -0.26
CA LEU A 13 -5.87 -10.41 1.01
C LEU A 13 -7.29 -10.71 1.53
N PRO A 14 -7.57 -11.97 1.91
CA PRO A 14 -8.91 -12.37 2.34
C PRO A 14 -9.38 -11.59 3.57
N GLY A 15 -10.59 -11.04 3.48
CA GLY A 15 -11.23 -10.28 4.56
C GLY A 15 -10.80 -8.81 4.70
N HIS A 16 -9.80 -8.36 3.92
CA HIS A 16 -9.42 -6.94 3.90
C HIS A 16 -10.42 -6.09 3.12
N ARG A 17 -10.49 -4.80 3.48
CA ARG A 17 -11.34 -3.80 2.82
C ARG A 17 -10.54 -2.53 2.61
N LEU A 18 -10.85 -1.81 1.54
CA LEU A 18 -10.26 -0.51 1.22
C LEU A 18 -11.32 0.58 1.27
N HIS A 19 -10.89 1.81 1.50
CA HIS A 19 -11.74 2.98 1.29
C HIS A 19 -12.07 3.11 -0.19
N PRO A 20 -13.30 3.56 -0.54
CA PRO A 20 -13.68 3.75 -1.93
C PRO A 20 -12.85 4.86 -2.59
N MET A 21 -12.70 4.77 -3.91
CA MET A 21 -12.19 5.88 -4.73
C MET A 21 -13.28 6.94 -4.93
N ASP A 22 -12.86 8.11 -5.38
CA ASP A 22 -13.79 9.15 -5.84
C ASP A 22 -14.63 8.66 -7.02
N VAL A 23 -15.84 9.23 -7.15
CA VAL A 23 -16.78 8.91 -8.23
C VAL A 23 -16.11 9.19 -9.58
N ASP A 24 -16.35 8.30 -10.55
CA ASP A 24 -15.83 8.34 -11.92
C ASP A 24 -14.31 8.11 -12.08
N TRP A 25 -13.58 7.81 -11.01
CA TRP A 25 -12.17 7.43 -11.13
C TRP A 25 -12.03 5.97 -11.55
N THR A 26 -11.16 5.72 -12.53
CA THR A 26 -10.80 4.36 -12.96
C THR A 26 -9.43 3.99 -12.38
N PRO A 27 -9.32 2.93 -11.56
CA PRO A 27 -8.02 2.47 -11.07
C PRO A 27 -7.19 1.88 -12.21
N LEU A 28 -5.91 2.26 -12.30
CA LEU A 28 -4.98 1.74 -13.31
C LEU A 28 -3.97 0.75 -12.70
N ALA A 29 -3.41 1.10 -11.54
CA ALA A 29 -2.48 0.28 -10.80
C ALA A 29 -2.61 0.58 -9.30
N SER A 30 -2.19 -0.36 -8.46
CA SER A 30 -2.22 -0.22 -7.01
C SER A 30 -0.98 -0.83 -6.37
N PHE A 31 -0.43 -0.11 -5.39
CA PHE A 31 0.62 -0.58 -4.50
C PHE A 31 0.01 -0.74 -3.10
N HIS A 32 0.05 -1.95 -2.57
CA HIS A 32 -0.53 -2.30 -1.27
C HIS A 32 0.59 -2.51 -0.27
N LEU A 33 0.64 -1.70 0.79
CA LEU A 33 1.50 -1.94 1.95
C LEU A 33 0.67 -2.64 3.03
N ILE A 34 1.05 -3.88 3.35
CA ILE A 34 0.28 -4.80 4.18
C ILE A 34 1.05 -5.04 5.47
N LYS A 35 0.44 -4.74 6.61
CA LYS A 35 0.91 -5.16 7.92
C LYS A 35 0.45 -6.60 8.16
N CYS A 36 1.37 -7.51 8.38
CA CYS A 36 1.08 -8.92 8.61
C CYS A 36 1.85 -9.45 9.82
N LEU A 37 1.50 -10.66 10.24
CA LEU A 37 2.35 -11.45 11.12
C LEU A 37 3.20 -12.37 10.24
N ASP A 38 4.48 -12.51 10.57
CA ASP A 38 5.35 -13.49 9.93
C ASP A 38 5.18 -14.90 10.55
N GLU A 39 6.07 -15.82 10.18
CA GLU A 39 6.05 -17.21 10.63
C GLU A 39 6.29 -17.38 12.14
N ASP A 40 6.94 -16.40 12.77
CA ASP A 40 7.20 -16.38 14.21
C ASP A 40 6.09 -15.65 15.00
N GLY A 41 5.12 -15.07 14.27
CA GLY A 41 4.04 -14.28 14.86
C GLY A 41 4.44 -12.82 15.16
N ASP A 42 5.59 -12.38 14.65
CA ASP A 42 6.06 -11.01 14.79
C ASP A 42 5.45 -10.10 13.72
N VAL A 43 5.35 -8.81 14.05
CA VAL A 43 4.80 -7.82 13.12
C VAL A 43 5.79 -7.54 12.01
N ALA A 44 5.40 -7.88 10.79
CA ALA A 44 6.13 -7.61 9.57
C ALA A 44 5.32 -6.74 8.60
N TRP A 45 6.01 -6.20 7.60
CA TRP A 45 5.40 -5.46 6.49
C TRP A 45 5.72 -6.15 5.17
N SER A 46 4.70 -6.37 4.36
CA SER A 46 4.83 -6.90 2.99
C SER A 46 4.19 -5.94 2.01
N PHE A 47 4.56 -6.03 0.73
CA PHE A 47 3.91 -5.24 -0.32
C PHE A 47 3.47 -6.10 -1.49
N ARG A 48 2.38 -5.69 -2.15
CA ARG A 48 1.87 -6.29 -3.39
C ARG A 48 1.53 -5.20 -4.39
N THR A 49 1.66 -5.50 -5.67
CA THR A 49 1.25 -4.61 -6.74
C THR A 49 0.25 -5.31 -7.65
N SER A 50 -0.75 -4.57 -8.15
CA SER A 50 -1.67 -5.12 -9.16
C SER A 50 -1.07 -5.14 -10.56
N GLU A 51 -0.11 -4.25 -10.83
CA GLU A 51 0.61 -4.12 -12.10
C GLU A 51 2.06 -3.70 -11.83
N PRO A 52 2.99 -3.93 -12.78
CA PRO A 52 4.33 -3.35 -12.72
C PRO A 52 4.25 -1.83 -12.70
N PHE A 53 5.01 -1.20 -11.80
CA PHE A 53 5.13 0.25 -11.73
C PHE A 53 6.40 0.74 -12.43
N ASN A 54 6.34 1.93 -13.01
CA ASN A 54 7.55 2.71 -13.20
C ASN A 54 8.12 3.07 -11.83
N LEU A 55 9.39 2.71 -11.60
CA LEU A 55 10.02 2.87 -10.28
C LEU A 55 10.21 4.35 -9.89
N GLU A 56 10.42 5.24 -10.84
CA GLU A 56 10.55 6.68 -10.59
C GLU A 56 9.20 7.28 -10.18
N GLU A 57 8.11 6.90 -10.86
CA GLU A 57 6.76 7.33 -10.52
C GLU A 57 6.35 6.82 -9.13
N LEU A 58 6.61 5.53 -8.85
CA LEU A 58 6.33 4.94 -7.54
C LEU A 58 7.16 5.61 -6.44
N LEU A 59 8.45 5.85 -6.67
CA LEU A 59 9.31 6.53 -5.70
C LEU A 59 8.80 7.94 -5.42
N GLY A 60 8.43 8.70 -6.46
CA GLY A 60 7.84 10.03 -6.31
C GLY A 60 6.57 10.01 -5.46
N ALA A 61 5.66 9.06 -5.71
CA ALA A 61 4.43 8.90 -4.94
C ALA A 61 4.72 8.57 -3.46
N LEU A 62 5.64 7.64 -3.19
CA LEU A 62 6.00 7.24 -1.84
C LEU A 62 6.66 8.39 -1.06
N VAL A 63 7.52 9.19 -1.69
CA VAL A 63 8.15 10.36 -1.06
C VAL A 63 7.10 11.40 -0.65
N VAL A 64 6.10 11.67 -1.50
CA VAL A 64 5.00 12.58 -1.14
C VAL A 64 4.21 12.04 0.04
N GLN A 65 3.93 10.73 0.05
CA GLN A 65 3.16 10.11 1.12
C GLN A 65 3.92 10.08 2.45
N THR A 66 5.22 9.81 2.45
CA THR A 66 6.04 9.83 3.68
C THR A 66 6.16 11.24 4.25
N GLU A 67 6.33 12.26 3.42
CA GLU A 67 6.33 13.66 3.89
C GLU A 67 4.98 14.08 4.45
N SER A 68 3.87 13.65 3.83
CA SER A 68 2.52 13.89 4.35
C SER A 68 2.33 13.24 5.73
N LEU A 69 2.74 11.98 5.88
CA LEU A 69 2.68 11.27 7.16
C LEU A 69 3.55 11.95 8.23
N ARG A 70 4.77 12.33 7.89
CA ARG A 70 5.68 13.05 8.78
C ARG A 70 5.05 14.32 9.32
N ARG A 71 4.44 15.15 8.46
CA ARG A 71 3.75 16.38 8.89
C ARG A 71 2.58 16.10 9.83
N LYS A 72 1.81 15.03 9.58
CA LYS A 72 0.70 14.63 10.47
C LYS A 72 1.20 14.24 11.85
N LEU A 73 2.27 13.46 11.91
CA LEU A 73 2.87 13.02 13.19
C LEU A 73 3.44 14.20 13.99
N VAL A 74 4.09 15.16 13.32
CA VAL A 74 4.56 16.38 13.99
C VAL A 74 3.40 17.17 14.59
N ARG A 75 2.33 17.41 13.82
CA ARG A 75 1.15 18.13 14.32
C ARG A 75 0.51 17.41 15.52
N GLN A 76 0.35 16.09 15.43
CA GLN A 76 -0.19 15.31 16.53
C GLN A 76 0.65 15.46 17.80
N TRP A 77 1.98 15.51 17.67
CA TRP A 77 2.87 15.72 18.81
C TRP A 77 2.81 17.16 19.36
N GLU A 78 2.56 18.17 18.51
CA GLU A 78 2.40 19.57 18.95
C GLU A 78 1.05 19.82 19.64
N ASP A 79 0.02 19.03 19.30
CA ASP A 79 -1.33 19.12 19.87
C ASP A 79 -1.49 18.34 21.20
N ASP A 80 -0.53 17.48 21.55
CA ASP A 80 -0.42 16.71 22.81
C ASP A 80 0.36 17.47 23.91
#